data_AF-A0AAW9B9G1-F1
#
_entry.id   AF-A0AAW9B9G1-F1
#
_cell.length_a   1.000
_cell.length_b   1.000
_cell.length_c   1.000
_cell.angle_alpha   90.00
_cell.angle_beta   90.00
_cell.angle_gamma   90.00
#
_symmetry.space_group_name_H-M   'P 1'
#
loop_
_entity.id
_entity.type
_entity.pdbx_description
1 polymer ?
#
loop_
_entity_poly.entity_id
_entity_poly.type
_entity_poly.pdbx_seq_one_letter_code
_entity_poly.pdbx_strand_id
1 'polypeptide(L)'
;MSKPSLLLYIHGFNSSPLSMKANLMREYCAQHRPDIKVIVPQLPCFPEQAAQLLLDIAEQYKDDYNIGLVGSSLGGYMSTWLNAKYGFKAVVVNPAVKPYELLVDYLGEQINPYTHETYTLEACHIDELKAL
;
A
#
# COMPACT_ATOMS: atom_id res chain seq x y z
N MET A 1 20.02 13.78 -16.68
CA MET A 1 19.88 14.07 -15.24
C MET A 1 19.28 12.85 -14.57
N SER A 2 19.65 12.51 -13.34
CA SER A 2 19.03 11.38 -12.62
C SER A 2 17.56 11.71 -12.30
N LYS A 3 16.66 10.74 -12.48
CA LYS A 3 15.24 10.90 -12.12
C LYS A 3 15.09 11.33 -10.63
N PRO A 4 14.19 12.26 -10.29
CA PRO A 4 13.86 12.57 -8.90
C PRO A 4 13.31 11.34 -8.16
N SER A 5 13.33 11.38 -6.83
CA SER A 5 12.85 10.25 -6.00
C SER A 5 11.36 10.40 -5.70
N LEU A 6 10.64 9.28 -5.72
CA LEU A 6 9.26 9.17 -5.27
C LEU A 6 9.17 8.07 -4.21
N LEU A 7 8.52 8.38 -3.09
CA LEU A 7 8.21 7.42 -2.04
C LEU A 7 6.71 7.12 -2.06
N LEU A 8 6.35 5.88 -2.39
CA LEU A 8 4.99 5.38 -2.33
C LEU A 8 4.78 4.62 -1.01
N TYR A 9 4.01 5.20 -0.10
CA TYR A 9 3.64 4.56 1.16
C TYR A 9 2.32 3.79 1.01
N ILE A 10 2.34 2.51 1.34
CA ILE A 10 1.22 1.57 1.20
C ILE A 10 0.75 1.16 2.60
N HIS A 11 -0.45 1.64 2.98
CA HIS A 11 -1.04 1.33 4.29
C HIS A 11 -1.61 -0.10 4.34
N GLY A 12 -1.90 -0.58 5.55
CA GLY A 12 -2.46 -1.91 5.77
C GLY A 12 -3.98 -1.99 5.62
N PHE A 13 -4.52 -3.16 5.94
CA PHE A 13 -5.96 -3.46 6.01
C PHE A 13 -6.70 -2.49 6.95
N ASN A 14 -7.91 -2.07 6.58
CA ASN A 14 -8.75 -1.12 7.33
C ASN A 14 -7.97 0.12 7.82
N SER A 15 -7.07 0.62 6.99
CA SER A 15 -6.26 1.81 7.28
C SER A 15 -6.50 2.90 6.24
N SER A 16 -5.71 3.97 6.31
CA SER A 16 -5.86 5.13 5.44
C SER A 16 -4.56 5.93 5.33
N PRO A 17 -4.51 6.94 4.43
CA PRO A 17 -3.46 7.94 4.38
C PRO A 17 -3.29 8.73 5.69
N LEU A 18 -4.31 8.73 6.55
CA LEU A 18 -4.30 9.41 7.85
C LEU A 18 -3.73 8.56 8.98
N SER A 19 -3.26 7.34 8.69
CA SER A 19 -2.61 6.52 9.72
C SER A 19 -1.39 7.23 10.32
N MET A 20 -1.14 7.00 11.61
CA MET A 20 -0.04 7.64 12.34
C MET A 20 1.30 7.49 11.63
N LYS A 21 1.60 6.29 11.10
CA LYS A 21 2.86 6.00 10.40
C LYS A 21 2.97 6.71 9.05
N ALA A 22 1.87 6.82 8.31
CA ALA A 22 1.83 7.56 7.06
C ALA A 22 2.06 9.06 7.29
N ASN A 23 1.39 9.64 8.30
CA ASN A 23 1.58 11.04 8.66
C ASN A 23 3.02 11.31 9.12
N LEU A 24 3.57 10.46 9.99
CA LEU A 24 4.97 10.58 10.44
C LEU A 24 5.96 10.57 9.26
N MET A 25 5.77 9.65 8.30
CA MET A 25 6.63 9.57 7.11
C MET A 25 6.51 10.83 6.24
N ARG A 26 5.28 11.29 6.00
CA ARG A 26 5.00 12.48 5.21
C ARG A 26 5.59 13.74 5.83
N GLU A 27 5.43 13.92 7.14
CA GLU A 27 5.98 15.03 7.90
C GLU A 27 7.52 15.01 7.89
N TYR A 28 8.11 13.84 8.13
CA TYR A 28 9.56 13.68 8.09
C TYR A 28 10.15 14.04 6.72
N CYS A 29 9.55 13.55 5.63
CA CYS A 29 9.99 13.91 4.28
C CYS A 29 9.78 15.40 4.01
N ALA A 30 8.64 15.99 4.37
CA ALA A 30 8.41 17.42 4.18
C ALA A 30 9.45 18.29 4.90
N GLN A 31 9.86 17.89 6.12
CA GLN A 31 10.81 18.64 6.94
C GLN A 31 12.27 18.40 6.53
N HIS A 32 12.65 17.16 6.21
CA HIS A 32 14.06 16.77 6.07
C HIS A 32 14.46 16.36 4.65
N ARG A 33 13.50 15.96 3.81
CA ARG A 33 13.72 15.48 2.44
C ARG A 33 12.67 16.04 1.46
N PRO A 34 12.53 17.37 1.34
CA PRO A 34 11.53 17.99 0.46
C PRO A 34 11.77 17.70 -1.02
N ASP A 35 12.94 17.16 -1.37
CA ASP A 35 13.28 16.65 -2.70
C ASP A 35 12.55 15.35 -3.07
N ILE A 36 12.00 14.62 -2.09
CA ILE A 36 11.26 13.37 -2.31
C ILE A 36 9.77 13.68 -2.48
N LYS A 37 9.20 13.27 -3.61
CA LYS A 37 7.75 13.26 -3.78
C LYS A 37 7.16 12.11 -2.97
N VAL A 38 6.32 12.41 -1.98
CA VAL A 38 5.63 11.39 -1.17
C VAL A 38 4.19 11.20 -1.66
N ILE A 39 3.81 9.96 -1.97
CA ILE A 39 2.44 9.56 -2.29
C ILE A 39 1.94 8.57 -1.25
N VAL A 40 0.78 8.86 -0.69
CA VAL A 40 0.06 7.98 0.24
C VAL A 40 -1.39 7.85 -0.26
N PRO A 41 -1.69 6.90 -1.15
CA PRO A 41 -3.04 6.77 -1.70
C PRO A 41 -3.97 6.16 -0.66
N GLN A 42 -5.25 6.53 -0.72
CA GLN A 42 -6.30 5.75 -0.04
C GLN A 42 -6.51 4.48 -0.84
N LEU A 43 -6.17 3.33 -0.26
CA LEU A 43 -6.42 2.05 -0.90
C LEU A 43 -7.90 1.67 -0.75
N PRO A 44 -8.54 1.14 -1.81
CA PRO A 44 -9.80 0.43 -1.72
C PRO A 44 -9.75 -0.70 -0.69
N CYS A 45 -10.90 -1.07 -0.16
CA CYS A 45 -11.02 -2.15 0.80
C CYS A 45 -10.74 -3.53 0.19
N PHE A 46 -10.93 -3.68 -1.13
CA PHE A 46 -10.77 -4.94 -1.84
C PHE A 46 -9.38 -5.11 -2.46
N PRO A 47 -8.75 -6.30 -2.31
CA PRO A 47 -7.38 -6.55 -2.77
C PRO A 47 -7.13 -6.32 -4.25
N GLU A 48 -8.00 -6.80 -5.15
CA GLU A 48 -7.83 -6.60 -6.59
C GLU A 48 -7.86 -5.11 -6.96
N GLN A 49 -8.80 -4.36 -6.39
CA GLN A 49 -8.93 -2.92 -6.62
C GLN A 49 -7.72 -2.14 -6.06
N ALA A 50 -7.24 -2.52 -4.87
CA ALA A 50 -6.03 -1.94 -4.28
C ALA A 50 -4.79 -2.24 -5.14
N ALA A 51 -4.68 -3.46 -5.64
CA ALA A 51 -3.62 -3.86 -6.55
C ALA A 51 -3.67 -3.03 -7.85
N GLN A 52 -4.84 -2.89 -8.47
CA GLN A 52 -5.00 -2.09 -9.69
C GLN A 52 -4.62 -0.61 -9.47
N LEU A 53 -5.09 0.02 -8.40
CA LEU A 53 -4.72 1.41 -8.06
C LEU A 53 -3.20 1.57 -7.92
N LEU A 54 -2.54 0.60 -7.29
CA LEU A 54 -1.08 0.62 -7.11
C LEU A 54 -0.33 0.45 -8.44
N LEU A 55 -0.84 -0.38 -9.34
CA LEU A 55 -0.30 -0.51 -10.70
C LEU A 55 -0.45 0.79 -11.47
N ASP A 56 -1.61 1.43 -11.41
CA ASP A 56 -1.87 2.70 -12.10
C ASP A 56 -0.90 3.79 -11.63
N ILE A 57 -0.66 3.89 -10.32
CA ILE A 57 0.33 4.81 -9.74
C ILE A 57 1.75 4.44 -10.21
N ALA A 58 2.12 3.16 -10.18
CA ALA A 58 3.43 2.72 -10.63
C ALA A 58 3.68 3.09 -12.10
N GLU A 59 2.74 2.76 -12.98
CA GLU A 59 2.80 3.08 -14.41
C GLU A 59 2.83 4.59 -14.67
N GLN A 60 2.06 5.36 -13.91
CA GLN A 60 2.04 6.82 -14.03
C GLN A 60 3.42 7.45 -13.76
N TYR A 61 4.23 6.89 -12.85
CA TYR A 61 5.44 7.56 -12.35
C TYR A 61 6.76 6.86 -12.69
N LYS A 62 6.76 5.59 -13.11
CA LYS A 62 8.00 4.81 -13.30
C LYS A 62 8.96 5.41 -14.32
N ASP A 63 8.45 6.11 -15.32
CA ASP A 63 9.26 6.68 -16.40
C ASP A 63 9.90 8.01 -16.00
N ASP A 64 9.34 8.71 -15.02
CA ASP A 64 9.81 10.03 -14.58
C ASP A 64 10.50 10.01 -13.21
N TYR A 65 10.26 9.00 -12.37
CA TYR A 65 10.77 8.93 -10.99
C TYR A 65 11.53 7.64 -10.68
N ASN A 66 12.47 7.73 -9.75
CA ASN A 66 13.00 6.59 -9.02
C ASN A 66 12.05 6.24 -7.88
N ILE A 67 11.23 5.20 -8.04
CA ILE A 67 10.21 4.81 -7.07
C ILE A 67 10.80 3.92 -5.97
N GLY A 68 10.58 4.30 -4.73
CA GLY A 68 10.76 3.48 -3.53
C GLY A 68 9.41 3.22 -2.84
N LEU A 69 9.27 2.03 -2.26
CA LEU A 69 8.05 1.57 -1.59
C LEU A 69 8.26 1.51 -0.07
N VAL A 70 7.25 1.91 0.70
CA VAL A 70 7.17 1.64 2.13
C VAL A 70 5.82 1.02 2.44
N GLY A 71 5.82 -0.24 2.86
CA GLY A 71 4.60 -0.98 3.18
C GLY A 71 4.52 -1.35 4.65
N SER A 72 3.34 -1.26 5.26
CA SER A 72 3.12 -1.75 6.64
C SER A 72 1.95 -2.72 6.75
N SER A 73 2.09 -3.78 7.56
CA SER A 73 1.10 -4.85 7.66
C SER A 73 0.75 -5.43 6.28
N LEU A 74 -0.52 -5.42 5.87
CA LEU A 74 -0.96 -5.83 4.53
C LEU A 74 -0.27 -5.03 3.40
N GLY A 75 0.02 -3.74 3.62
CA GLY A 75 0.74 -2.92 2.65
C GLY A 75 2.17 -3.40 2.40
N GLY A 76 2.76 -4.14 3.36
CA GLY A 76 4.05 -4.81 3.19
C GLY A 76 3.99 -5.96 2.19
N TYR A 77 2.89 -6.73 2.18
CA TYR A 77 2.64 -7.77 1.18
C TYR A 77 2.54 -7.15 -0.22
N MET A 78 1.70 -6.12 -0.37
CA MET A 78 1.54 -5.37 -1.62
C MET A 78 2.84 -4.72 -2.11
N SER A 79 3.68 -4.22 -1.18
CA SER A 79 4.99 -3.65 -1.53
C SER A 79 5.95 -4.72 -2.05
N THR A 80 5.90 -5.93 -1.48
CA THR A 80 6.72 -7.07 -1.92
C THR A 80 6.29 -7.53 -3.31
N TRP A 81 4.99 -7.58 -3.56
CA TRP A 81 4.42 -7.87 -4.88
C TRP A 81 4.87 -6.85 -5.95
N LEU A 82 4.74 -5.56 -5.68
CA LEU A 82 5.22 -4.51 -6.60
C LEU A 82 6.74 -4.55 -6.80
N ASN A 83 7.51 -4.87 -5.75
CA ASN A 83 8.95 -5.08 -5.88
C ASN A 83 9.26 -6.23 -6.85
N ALA A 84 8.56 -7.37 -6.74
CA ALA A 84 8.75 -8.49 -7.65
C ALA A 84 8.40 -8.13 -9.11
N LYS A 85 7.35 -7.31 -9.31
CA LYS A 85 6.87 -6.92 -10.64
C LYS A 85 7.73 -5.87 -11.33
N TYR A 86 8.22 -4.87 -10.58
CA TYR A 86 8.89 -3.69 -11.15
C TYR A 86 10.36 -3.52 -10.72
N GLY A 87 10.83 -4.26 -9.73
CA GLY A 87 12.17 -4.11 -9.16
C GLY A 87 12.34 -2.88 -8.25
N PHE A 88 11.26 -2.20 -7.85
CA PHE A 88 11.33 -1.04 -6.96
C PHE A 88 11.90 -1.41 -5.59
N LYS A 89 12.76 -0.58 -5.01
CA LYS A 89 13.27 -0.83 -3.65
C LYS A 89 12.14 -0.72 -2.64
N ALA A 90 12.00 -1.70 -1.75
CA ALA A 90 10.92 -1.73 -0.77
C ALA A 90 11.46 -1.84 0.67
N VAL A 91 10.85 -1.08 1.57
CA VAL A 91 10.99 -1.24 3.03
C VAL A 91 9.65 -1.70 3.58
N VAL A 92 9.65 -2.81 4.32
CA VAL A 92 8.42 -3.38 4.89
C VAL A 92 8.45 -3.36 6.42
N VAL A 93 7.39 -2.81 7.03
CA VAL A 93 7.29 -2.59 8.47
C VAL A 93 6.23 -3.52 9.06
N ASN A 94 6.67 -4.51 9.82
CA ASN A 94 5.84 -5.59 10.36
C ASN A 94 4.90 -6.17 9.28
N PRO A 95 5.45 -6.69 8.15
CA PRO A 95 4.64 -7.16 7.04
C PRO A 95 3.80 -8.38 7.42
N ALA A 96 2.58 -8.45 6.89
CA ALA A 96 1.85 -9.72 6.83
C ALA A 96 2.46 -10.58 5.72
N VAL A 97 3.19 -11.65 6.09
CA VAL A 97 3.83 -12.56 5.12
C VAL A 97 2.79 -13.45 4.43
N LYS A 98 1.74 -13.84 5.17
CA LYS A 98 0.63 -14.64 4.67
C LYS A 98 -0.71 -13.98 5.03
N PRO A 99 -1.05 -12.84 4.42
CA PRO A 99 -2.26 -12.12 4.76
C PRO A 99 -3.52 -12.95 4.51
N TYR A 100 -3.49 -13.84 3.51
CA TYR A 100 -4.60 -14.74 3.19
C TYR A 100 -4.88 -15.82 4.25
N GLU A 101 -3.98 -16.08 5.19
CA GLU A 101 -4.29 -16.93 6.36
C GLU A 101 -4.96 -16.10 7.45
N LEU A 102 -4.51 -14.85 7.64
CA LEU A 102 -5.01 -13.96 8.69
C LEU A 102 -6.38 -13.35 8.34
N LEU A 103 -6.62 -12.96 7.10
CA LEU A 103 -7.86 -12.29 6.69
C LEU A 103 -9.08 -13.23 6.67
N VAL A 104 -8.88 -14.55 6.72
CA VAL A 104 -9.97 -15.53 6.83
C VAL A 104 -10.75 -15.33 8.13
N ASP A 105 -10.06 -14.95 9.21
CA ASP A 105 -10.70 -14.66 10.50
C ASP A 105 -11.51 -13.35 10.49
N TYR A 106 -11.39 -12.55 9.42
CA TYR A 106 -12.09 -11.27 9.23
C TYR A 106 -13.20 -11.35 8.16
N LEU A 107 -13.57 -12.54 7.69
CA LEU A 107 -14.68 -12.70 6.75
C LEU A 107 -16.00 -12.18 7.34
N GLY A 108 -16.83 -11.57 6.50
CA GLY A 108 -18.08 -10.93 6.89
C GLY A 108 -18.05 -9.41 6.78
N GLU A 109 -18.99 -8.75 7.45
CA GLU A 109 -19.12 -7.29 7.41
C GLU A 109 -17.95 -6.61 8.11
N GLN A 110 -17.37 -5.63 7.44
CA GLN A 110 -16.26 -4.82 7.91
C GLN A 110 -16.62 -3.34 7.78
N ILE A 111 -16.05 -2.53 8.66
CA ILE A 111 -16.14 -1.07 8.60
C ILE A 111 -14.73 -0.52 8.64
N ASN A 112 -14.35 0.26 7.63
CA ASN A 112 -13.09 0.98 7.66
C ASN A 112 -13.19 2.13 8.69
N PRO A 113 -12.36 2.15 9.74
CA PRO A 113 -12.48 3.12 10.83
C PRO A 113 -12.10 4.55 10.45
N TYR A 114 -11.48 4.76 9.28
CA TYR A 114 -11.07 6.08 8.80
C TYR A 114 -12.06 6.66 7.79
N THR A 115 -12.54 5.83 6.86
CA THR A 115 -13.45 6.26 5.79
C THR A 115 -14.93 6.06 6.17
N HIS A 116 -15.21 5.24 7.18
CA HIS A 116 -16.55 4.76 7.56
C HIS A 116 -17.25 3.97 6.44
N GLU A 117 -16.50 3.50 5.45
CA GLU A 117 -17.02 2.61 4.41
C GLU A 117 -17.32 1.24 5.01
N THR A 118 -18.54 0.77 4.80
CA THR A 118 -18.96 -0.61 5.11
C THR A 118 -18.80 -1.48 3.87
N TYR A 119 -18.18 -2.65 4.03
CA TYR A 119 -17.98 -3.61 2.96
C TYR A 119 -18.03 -5.04 3.52
N THR A 120 -18.27 -6.03 2.65
CA THR A 120 -18.28 -7.43 3.06
C THR A 120 -17.04 -8.13 2.52
N LEU A 121 -16.20 -8.64 3.43
CA LEU A 121 -15.05 -9.45 3.07
C LEU A 121 -15.50 -10.90 2.84
N GLU A 122 -15.57 -11.30 1.58
CA GLU A 122 -15.86 -12.67 1.13
C GLU A 122 -14.60 -13.48 0.79
N ALA A 123 -14.76 -14.79 0.65
CA ALA A 123 -13.66 -15.72 0.34
C ALA A 123 -12.95 -15.41 -1.00
N CYS A 124 -13.66 -14.86 -1.98
CA CYS A 124 -13.06 -14.43 -3.26
C CYS A 124 -11.94 -13.40 -3.05
N HIS A 125 -12.08 -12.47 -2.10
CA HIS A 125 -11.05 -11.48 -1.80
C HIS A 125 -9.79 -12.11 -1.19
N ILE A 126 -9.93 -13.26 -0.51
CA ILE A 126 -8.77 -14.02 -0.01
C ILE A 126 -8.00 -14.63 -1.18
N ASP A 127 -8.73 -15.13 -2.18
CA ASP A 127 -8.13 -15.71 -3.38
C ASP A 127 -7.49 -14.63 -4.27
N GLU A 128 -8.06 -13.42 -4.32
CA GLU A 128 -7.40 -12.26 -4.92
C GLU A 128 -6.04 -11.98 -4.29
N LEU A 129 -5.93 -11.99 -2.94
CA LEU A 129 -4.64 -11.79 -2.26
C LEU A 129 -3.62 -12.88 -2.58
N LYS A 130 -4.05 -14.13 -2.76
CA LYS A 130 -3.15 -15.23 -3.13
C LYS A 130 -2.67 -15.13 -4.57
N ALA A 131 -3.43 -14.47 -5.44
CA ALA A 131 -3.08 -14.28 -6.84
C ALA A 131 -2.05 -13.15 -7.07
N LEU A 132 -1.80 -12.32 -6.05
CA LEU A 132 -0.74 -11.30 -6.04
C LEU A 132 0.60 -11.91 -5.66
#